data_AF-A0A5B9MBJ0-F1
#
_entry.id   AF-A0A5B9MBJ0-F1
#
_cell.length_a   1.000
_cell.length_b   1.000
_cell.length_c   1.000
_cell.angle_alpha   90.00
_cell.angle_beta   90.00
_cell.angle_gamma   90.00
#
_symmetry.space_group_name_H-M   'P 1'
#
loop_
_entity.id
_entity.type
_entity.pdbx_description
1 polymer ?
#
loop_
_entity_poly.entity_id
_entity_poly.type
_entity_poly.pdbx_seq_one_letter_code
_entity_poly.pdbx_strand_id
1 'polypeptide(L)'
;MKAGCCNQLSRVLGLTVCFSLLPQGLRGQKVSETPAQVTVELAANETPMLEAQQREADWIRSDDPRAAVLGYSSRAVEGWPVRVSETLLNSHPEATERALELLGEQLRTVKQLLPESAVSRLINVPIWFSPKYKGFGPTGEYHPGAGWLARQGRHPKLHRCVEFTNIPQFQREVERMPVLVIHELAHAYHDQVLGFDNAEIRARYDVAKRSGRYDAVRRGNGKTEKAYAMTNDREYFAETSEAFFGRNDFYPFDRSELEAHDPRMAALLRQLWDDH
;
A
#
# COMPACT_ATOMS: atom_id res chain seq x y z
N MET A 1 -4.82 10.50 19.61
CA MET A 1 -5.14 9.34 18.75
C MET A 1 -3.83 8.91 18.12
N LYS A 2 -3.24 7.81 18.60
CA LYS A 2 -1.88 7.38 18.22
C LYS A 2 -1.98 6.51 16.97
N ALA A 3 -1.17 6.86 15.96
CA ALA A 3 -0.98 6.11 14.73
C ALA A 3 -0.61 4.65 15.03
N GLY A 4 -1.27 3.74 14.32
CA GLY A 4 -1.04 2.31 14.39
C GLY A 4 0.17 1.91 13.56
N CYS A 5 1.10 1.21 14.22
CA CYS A 5 2.01 0.22 13.64
C CYS A 5 2.98 0.64 12.51
N CYS A 6 3.94 1.51 12.84
CA CYS A 6 5.30 1.33 12.32
C CYS A 6 6.32 1.95 13.27
N ASN A 7 6.57 1.32 14.43
CA ASN A 7 7.64 1.80 15.30
C ASN A 7 8.25 0.70 16.16
N GLN A 8 9.57 0.77 16.25
CA GLN A 8 10.50 0.11 17.18
C GLN A 8 10.95 -1.31 16.84
N LEU A 9 12.22 -1.41 16.42
CA LEU A 9 13.26 -2.10 17.19
C LEU A 9 14.66 -1.66 16.69
N SER A 10 15.33 -0.82 17.48
CA SER A 10 16.76 -0.58 17.39
C SER A 10 17.27 -0.19 18.77
N ARG A 11 18.05 -1.07 19.41
CA ARG A 11 19.05 -0.77 20.45
C ARG A 11 19.89 -2.00 20.80
N VAL A 12 21.07 -2.00 20.19
CA VAL A 12 22.43 -2.38 20.65
C VAL A 12 22.61 -3.01 22.05
N LEU A 13 23.21 -4.21 22.08
CA LEU A 13 24.36 -4.60 22.90
C LEU A 13 25.33 -5.30 21.91
N GLY A 14 26.62 -4.99 21.79
CA GLY A 14 27.60 -4.72 22.83
C GLY A 14 28.43 -5.98 23.11
N LEU A 15 29.15 -6.52 22.12
CA LEU A 15 30.17 -7.55 22.35
C LEU A 15 31.42 -7.31 21.50
N THR A 16 32.48 -6.92 22.19
CA THR A 16 33.88 -6.94 21.76
C THR A 16 34.28 -8.36 21.42
N VAL A 17 34.76 -8.62 20.20
CA VAL A 17 35.45 -9.87 19.85
C VAL A 17 36.87 -9.55 19.41
N CYS A 18 37.80 -10.22 20.08
CA CYS A 18 39.24 -10.08 19.96
C CYS A 18 39.76 -10.39 18.54
N PHE A 19 40.78 -9.62 18.13
CA PHE A 19 41.68 -9.95 17.04
C PHE A 19 42.41 -11.27 17.35
N SER A 20 42.25 -12.28 16.49
CA SER A 20 43.24 -13.35 16.35
C SER A 20 43.22 -13.95 14.94
N LEU A 21 44.36 -13.78 14.27
CA LEU A 21 45.04 -14.66 13.31
C LEU A 21 44.20 -15.46 12.30
N LEU A 22 44.34 -15.04 11.04
CA LEU A 22 44.07 -15.82 9.82
C LEU A 22 44.75 -17.20 9.85
N PRO A 23 44.12 -18.19 9.19
CA PRO A 23 44.84 -18.93 8.17
C PRO A 23 44.16 -18.78 6.81
N GLN A 24 45.01 -18.72 5.78
CA GLN A 24 44.63 -18.64 4.38
C GLN A 24 43.95 -19.94 3.92
N GLY A 25 43.01 -19.79 2.98
CA GLY A 25 42.59 -20.87 2.10
C GLY A 25 41.13 -21.24 2.24
N LEU A 26 40.27 -20.56 1.47
CA LEU A 26 39.24 -21.15 0.61
C LEU A 26 38.66 -20.01 -0.21
N ARG A 27 39.04 -20.00 -1.49
CA ARG A 27 38.60 -19.04 -2.51
C ARG A 27 37.12 -19.30 -2.76
N GLY A 28 36.26 -18.66 -1.97
CA GLY A 28 34.82 -18.63 -2.21
C GLY A 28 34.57 -17.96 -3.56
N GLN A 29 33.99 -18.70 -4.48
CA GLN A 29 33.42 -18.18 -5.73
C GLN A 29 32.47 -17.04 -5.36
N LYS A 30 32.88 -15.80 -5.59
CA LYS A 30 31.93 -14.70 -5.75
C LYS A 30 31.21 -14.99 -7.06
N VAL A 31 30.03 -15.59 -6.97
CA VAL A 31 29.09 -15.61 -8.09
C VAL A 31 28.65 -14.15 -8.24
N SER A 32 29.34 -13.40 -9.10
CA SER A 32 28.89 -12.08 -9.50
C SER A 32 27.79 -12.30 -10.54
N GLU A 33 26.56 -12.41 -10.07
CA GLU A 33 25.42 -12.36 -10.97
C GLU A 33 25.41 -10.99 -11.62
N THR A 34 25.41 -10.98 -12.95
CA THR A 34 25.32 -9.74 -13.71
C THR A 34 23.91 -9.15 -13.55
N PRO A 35 23.72 -7.82 -13.65
CA PRO A 35 22.41 -7.21 -13.56
C PRO A 35 21.37 -7.87 -14.48
N ALA A 36 21.80 -8.32 -15.67
CA ALA A 36 20.97 -9.05 -16.63
C ALA A 36 20.49 -10.42 -16.12
N GLN A 37 21.31 -11.15 -15.35
CA GLN A 37 20.93 -12.45 -14.78
C GLN A 37 19.95 -12.28 -13.62
N VAL A 38 20.19 -11.29 -12.75
CA VAL A 38 19.27 -10.92 -11.66
C VAL A 38 17.91 -10.49 -12.23
N THR A 39 17.88 -9.68 -13.29
CA THR A 39 16.62 -9.28 -13.94
C THR A 39 15.87 -10.45 -14.58
N VAL A 40 16.59 -11.42 -15.16
CA VAL A 40 15.97 -12.60 -15.80
C VAL A 40 15.38 -13.54 -14.74
N GLU A 41 16.05 -13.73 -13.62
CA GLU A 41 15.57 -14.60 -12.52
C GLU A 41 14.41 -13.97 -11.74
N LEU A 42 14.42 -12.65 -11.52
CA LEU A 42 13.29 -11.91 -10.96
C LEU A 42 12.06 -12.00 -11.88
N ALA A 43 12.21 -11.75 -13.19
CA ALA A 43 11.11 -11.87 -14.16
C ALA A 43 10.54 -13.30 -14.26
N ALA A 44 11.41 -14.32 -14.14
CA ALA A 44 11.00 -15.72 -14.17
C ALA A 44 10.17 -16.13 -12.93
N ASN A 45 10.41 -15.51 -11.77
CA ASN A 45 9.65 -15.76 -10.53
C ASN A 45 8.41 -14.86 -10.39
N GLU A 46 8.37 -13.70 -11.05
CA GLU A 46 7.22 -12.79 -11.06
C GLU A 46 6.02 -13.36 -11.83
N THR A 47 6.28 -14.01 -12.97
CA THR A 47 5.21 -14.49 -13.88
C THR A 47 4.26 -15.50 -13.20
N PRO A 48 4.74 -16.57 -12.54
CA PRO A 48 3.86 -17.53 -11.87
C PRO A 48 3.07 -16.93 -10.69
N MET A 49 3.64 -15.94 -10.00
CA MET A 49 2.99 -15.23 -8.90
C MET A 49 1.86 -14.32 -9.39
N LEU A 50 2.12 -13.55 -10.46
CA LEU A 50 1.10 -12.69 -11.10
C LEU A 50 -0.04 -13.54 -11.66
N GLU A 51 0.26 -14.66 -12.32
CA GLU A 51 -0.75 -15.61 -12.77
C GLU A 51 -1.57 -16.20 -11.62
N ALA A 52 -0.92 -16.52 -10.49
CA ALA A 52 -1.63 -17.02 -9.31
C ALA A 52 -2.56 -15.96 -8.71
N GLN A 53 -2.10 -14.71 -8.62
CA GLN A 53 -2.91 -13.60 -8.14
C GLN A 53 -4.09 -13.32 -9.08
N GLN A 54 -3.87 -13.31 -10.39
CA GLN A 54 -4.92 -13.16 -11.39
C GLN A 54 -5.98 -14.26 -11.25
N ARG A 55 -5.58 -15.54 -11.12
CA ARG A 55 -6.54 -16.63 -10.93
C ARG A 55 -7.36 -16.50 -9.65
N GLU A 56 -6.73 -16.19 -8.51
CA GLU A 56 -7.45 -15.97 -7.25
C GLU A 56 -8.41 -14.77 -7.38
N ALA A 57 -7.98 -13.69 -8.04
CA ALA A 57 -8.82 -12.55 -8.34
C ALA A 57 -10.04 -12.93 -9.19
N ASP A 58 -9.87 -13.75 -10.23
CA ASP A 58 -10.96 -14.23 -11.07
C ASP A 58 -11.96 -15.10 -10.31
N TRP A 59 -11.48 -15.96 -9.40
CA TRP A 59 -12.34 -16.73 -8.52
C TRP A 59 -13.13 -15.84 -7.55
N ILE A 60 -12.52 -14.80 -6.99
CA ILE A 60 -13.24 -13.84 -6.12
C ILE A 60 -14.30 -13.07 -6.92
N ARG A 61 -13.97 -12.56 -8.11
CA ARG A 61 -14.90 -11.80 -8.96
C ARG A 61 -16.14 -12.61 -9.33
N SER A 62 -15.96 -13.90 -9.58
CA SER A 62 -17.02 -14.84 -10.00
C SER A 62 -17.73 -15.54 -8.83
N ASP A 63 -17.36 -15.23 -7.58
CA ASP A 63 -17.81 -15.93 -6.37
C ASP A 63 -17.64 -17.46 -6.47
N ASP A 64 -16.50 -17.89 -7.02
CA ASP A 64 -16.16 -19.29 -7.20
C ASP A 64 -15.89 -19.97 -5.85
N PRO A 65 -16.43 -21.17 -5.58
CA PRO A 65 -16.22 -21.89 -4.33
C PRO A 65 -14.76 -22.12 -3.93
N ARG A 66 -13.83 -22.11 -4.89
CA ARG A 66 -12.38 -22.24 -4.62
C ARG A 66 -11.79 -21.02 -3.90
N ALA A 67 -12.37 -19.84 -4.09
CA ALA A 67 -11.97 -18.62 -3.41
C ALA A 67 -12.72 -18.37 -2.09
N ALA A 68 -13.65 -19.25 -1.71
CA ALA A 68 -14.50 -19.09 -0.54
C ALA A 68 -13.67 -18.89 0.75
N VAL A 69 -14.13 -17.96 1.57
CA VAL A 69 -13.59 -17.68 2.90
C VAL A 69 -14.77 -17.65 3.86
N LEU A 70 -14.71 -18.44 4.92
CA LEU A 70 -15.79 -18.54 5.90
C LEU A 70 -16.12 -17.16 6.48
N GLY A 71 -17.41 -16.77 6.43
CA GLY A 71 -17.89 -15.49 6.94
C GLY A 71 -17.68 -14.31 5.99
N TYR A 72 -17.33 -14.56 4.72
CA TYR A 72 -17.19 -13.55 3.67
C TYR A 72 -17.91 -13.99 2.39
N SER A 73 -18.61 -13.05 1.76
CA SER A 73 -19.11 -13.19 0.39
C SER A 73 -18.15 -12.53 -0.60
N SER A 74 -17.98 -13.11 -1.79
CA SER A 74 -17.13 -12.51 -2.84
C SER A 74 -17.98 -11.85 -3.92
N ARG A 75 -17.43 -10.82 -4.57
CA ARG A 75 -18.06 -10.13 -5.69
C ARG A 75 -17.06 -9.34 -6.50
N ALA A 76 -17.46 -8.91 -7.69
CA ALA A 76 -16.76 -7.88 -8.45
C ALA A 76 -17.33 -6.48 -8.13
N VAL A 77 -16.45 -5.50 -7.93
CA VAL A 77 -16.82 -4.07 -7.90
C VAL A 77 -15.88 -3.34 -8.85
N GLU A 78 -16.43 -2.76 -9.91
CA GLU A 78 -15.63 -2.07 -10.94
C GLU A 78 -14.48 -2.93 -11.53
N GLY A 79 -14.63 -4.25 -11.52
CA GLY A 79 -13.58 -5.19 -11.99
C GLY A 79 -12.56 -5.59 -10.92
N TRP A 80 -12.58 -5.00 -9.73
CA TRP A 80 -11.77 -5.48 -8.60
C TRP A 80 -12.43 -6.68 -7.90
N PRO A 81 -11.62 -7.65 -7.43
CA PRO A 81 -12.07 -8.72 -6.55
C PRO A 81 -12.33 -8.16 -5.14
N VAL A 82 -13.59 -8.18 -4.70
CA VAL A 82 -14.00 -7.66 -3.39
C VAL A 82 -14.59 -8.76 -2.51
N ARG A 83 -14.16 -8.82 -1.25
CA ARG A 83 -14.73 -9.69 -0.21
C ARG A 83 -15.43 -8.85 0.85
N VAL A 84 -16.65 -9.22 1.20
CA VAL A 84 -17.46 -8.50 2.19
C VAL A 84 -17.86 -9.43 3.31
N SER A 85 -17.51 -9.07 4.55
CA SER A 85 -17.87 -9.86 5.72
C SER A 85 -19.38 -9.98 5.89
N GLU A 86 -19.86 -11.21 6.08
CA GLU A 86 -21.26 -11.50 6.43
C GLU A 86 -21.67 -10.83 7.75
N THR A 87 -20.72 -10.66 8.68
CA THR A 87 -20.98 -9.92 9.93
C THR A 87 -21.36 -8.48 9.64
N LEU A 88 -20.69 -7.82 8.69
CA LEU A 88 -21.02 -6.44 8.30
C LEU A 88 -22.36 -6.37 7.59
N LEU A 89 -22.63 -7.29 6.66
CA LEU A 89 -23.92 -7.38 5.96
C LEU A 89 -25.10 -7.55 6.94
N ASN A 90 -24.90 -8.29 8.03
CA ASN A 90 -25.94 -8.52 9.03
C ASN A 90 -26.05 -7.41 10.08
N SER A 91 -24.92 -6.89 10.56
CA SER A 91 -24.90 -5.92 11.67
C SER A 91 -24.97 -4.46 11.23
N HIS A 92 -24.56 -4.16 10.00
CA HIS A 92 -24.51 -2.81 9.43
C HIS A 92 -24.91 -2.82 7.94
N PRO A 93 -26.08 -3.36 7.57
CA PRO A 93 -26.47 -3.56 6.16
C PRO A 93 -26.40 -2.25 5.34
N GLU A 94 -27.05 -1.19 5.80
CA GLU A 94 -27.10 0.10 5.10
C GLU A 94 -25.72 0.74 4.95
N ALA A 95 -24.90 0.74 6.00
CA ALA A 95 -23.56 1.29 5.94
C ALA A 95 -22.63 0.47 5.03
N THR A 96 -22.83 -0.85 4.98
CA THR A 96 -22.06 -1.75 4.11
C THR A 96 -22.43 -1.54 2.65
N GLU A 97 -23.71 -1.42 2.34
CA GLU A 97 -24.20 -1.09 1.01
C GLU A 97 -23.66 0.27 0.55
N ARG A 98 -23.79 1.31 1.39
CA ARG A 98 -23.25 2.63 1.08
C ARG A 98 -21.73 2.62 0.88
N ALA A 99 -20.99 1.85 1.68
CA ALA A 99 -19.55 1.71 1.51
C ALA A 99 -19.18 1.02 0.20
N LEU A 100 -19.98 0.06 -0.29
CA LEU A 100 -19.75 -0.59 -1.58
C LEU A 100 -20.00 0.36 -2.76
N GLU A 101 -21.02 1.21 -2.68
CA GLU A 101 -21.25 2.27 -3.68
C GLU A 101 -20.07 3.24 -3.74
N LEU A 102 -19.63 3.73 -2.59
CA LEU A 102 -18.49 4.63 -2.45
C LEU A 102 -17.18 3.98 -2.92
N LEU A 103 -16.98 2.69 -2.65
CA LEU A 103 -15.87 1.93 -3.19
C LEU A 103 -15.93 1.89 -4.72
N GLY A 104 -17.11 1.65 -5.30
CA GLY A 104 -17.31 1.72 -6.75
C GLY A 104 -16.96 3.09 -7.33
N GLU A 105 -17.38 4.18 -6.67
CA GLU A 105 -17.01 5.54 -7.07
C GLU A 105 -15.49 5.76 -7.02
N GLN A 106 -14.83 5.37 -5.92
CA GLN A 106 -13.38 5.45 -5.76
C GLN A 106 -12.61 4.63 -6.81
N LEU A 107 -13.08 3.42 -7.12
CA LEU A 107 -12.43 2.54 -8.12
C LEU A 107 -12.62 3.05 -9.56
N ARG A 108 -13.74 3.74 -9.86
CA ARG A 108 -13.87 4.47 -11.12
C ARG A 108 -12.86 5.63 -11.19
N THR A 109 -12.68 6.37 -10.09
CA THR A 109 -11.65 7.41 -9.99
C THR A 109 -10.25 6.84 -10.21
N VAL A 110 -9.93 5.66 -9.66
CA VAL A 110 -8.66 4.95 -9.93
C VAL A 110 -8.46 4.73 -11.43
N LYS A 111 -9.45 4.17 -12.13
CA LYS A 111 -9.37 3.92 -13.58
C LYS A 111 -9.24 5.21 -14.42
N GLN A 112 -9.78 6.33 -13.92
CA GLN A 112 -9.75 7.61 -14.62
C GLN A 112 -8.43 8.35 -14.44
N LEU A 113 -7.81 8.24 -13.27
CA LEU A 113 -6.65 9.04 -12.90
C LEU A 113 -5.32 8.33 -13.07
N LEU A 114 -5.26 7.01 -12.85
CA LEU A 114 -4.02 6.25 -12.96
C LEU A 114 -3.75 5.81 -14.42
N PRO A 115 -2.47 5.69 -14.83
CA PRO A 115 -2.11 5.10 -16.12
C PRO A 115 -2.68 3.69 -16.29
N GLU A 116 -3.08 3.34 -17.52
CA GLU A 116 -3.68 2.03 -17.82
C GLU A 116 -2.75 0.87 -17.47
N SER A 117 -1.44 1.03 -17.68
CA SER A 117 -0.40 0.08 -17.27
C SER A 117 -0.47 -0.19 -15.77
N ALA A 118 -0.50 0.86 -14.94
CA ALA A 118 -0.63 0.73 -13.50
C ALA A 118 -1.96 0.08 -13.08
N VAL A 119 -3.09 0.48 -13.71
CA VAL A 119 -4.40 -0.12 -13.46
C VAL A 119 -4.38 -1.63 -13.77
N SER A 120 -3.73 -2.05 -14.86
CA SER A 120 -3.63 -3.46 -15.24
C SER A 120 -2.89 -4.31 -14.19
N ARG A 121 -1.94 -3.72 -13.47
CA ARG A 121 -1.23 -4.37 -12.35
C ARG A 121 -2.09 -4.39 -11.08
N LEU A 122 -2.87 -3.34 -10.84
CA LEU A 122 -3.64 -3.14 -9.60
C LEU A 122 -5.02 -3.77 -9.61
N ILE A 123 -5.61 -4.06 -10.79
CA ILE A 123 -6.97 -4.60 -10.93
C ILE A 123 -7.17 -5.94 -10.21
N ASN A 124 -6.08 -6.68 -9.96
CA ASN A 124 -6.07 -7.98 -9.30
C ASN A 124 -5.82 -7.92 -7.80
N VAL A 125 -5.59 -6.74 -7.22
CA VAL A 125 -5.40 -6.59 -5.76
C VAL A 125 -6.74 -6.79 -5.06
N PRO A 126 -6.90 -7.81 -4.18
CA PRO A 126 -8.15 -8.00 -3.47
C PRO A 126 -8.42 -6.93 -2.42
N ILE A 127 -9.67 -6.53 -2.33
CA ILE A 127 -10.16 -5.54 -1.36
C ILE A 127 -11.12 -6.22 -0.40
N TRP A 128 -10.92 -6.03 0.89
CA TRP A 128 -11.70 -6.66 1.96
C TRP A 128 -12.45 -5.62 2.78
N PHE A 129 -13.73 -5.85 2.99
CA PHE A 129 -14.53 -5.16 4.00
C PHE A 129 -14.69 -6.07 5.21
N SER A 130 -14.04 -5.68 6.31
CA SER A 130 -13.97 -6.46 7.54
C SER A 130 -14.55 -5.70 8.73
N PRO A 131 -15.12 -6.37 9.75
CA PRO A 131 -15.45 -5.71 11.00
C PRO A 131 -14.18 -5.16 11.66
N LYS A 132 -14.36 -4.09 12.44
CA LYS A 132 -13.28 -3.55 13.27
C LYS A 132 -12.74 -4.61 14.25
N TYR A 133 -11.42 -4.78 14.25
CA TYR A 133 -10.74 -5.65 15.22
C TYR A 133 -10.75 -5.05 16.63
N LYS A 134 -11.02 -5.88 17.64
CA LYS A 134 -10.97 -5.47 19.05
C LYS A 134 -9.56 -4.99 19.41
N GLY A 135 -9.46 -3.80 20.00
CA GLY A 135 -8.17 -3.21 20.39
C GLY A 135 -7.48 -2.40 19.29
N PHE A 136 -8.02 -2.38 18.07
CA PHE A 136 -7.51 -1.59 16.95
C PHE A 136 -8.49 -0.46 16.61
N GLY A 137 -7.99 0.63 16.02
CA GLY A 137 -8.84 1.63 15.41
C GLY A 137 -9.44 1.13 14.09
N PRO A 138 -10.60 1.65 13.65
CA PRO A 138 -11.05 1.45 12.27
C PRO A 138 -10.06 2.14 11.31
N THR A 139 -9.69 1.49 10.22
CA THR A 139 -8.72 2.02 9.23
C THR A 139 -8.95 1.43 7.84
N GLY A 140 -8.42 2.09 6.81
CA GLY A 140 -7.95 1.45 5.57
C GLY A 140 -6.48 1.04 5.75
N GLU A 141 -6.08 -0.09 5.21
CA GLU A 141 -4.66 -0.49 5.20
C GLU A 141 -4.37 -1.55 4.12
N TYR A 142 -3.22 -1.43 3.46
CA TYR A 142 -2.59 -2.48 2.68
C TYR A 142 -1.74 -3.41 3.56
N HIS A 143 -1.78 -4.72 3.29
CA HIS A 143 -1.17 -5.76 4.12
C HIS A 143 0.06 -6.44 3.50
N PRO A 144 1.27 -5.87 3.60
CA PRO A 144 2.46 -6.43 2.96
C PRO A 144 3.10 -7.62 3.70
N GLY A 145 2.69 -7.90 4.94
CA GLY A 145 3.45 -8.78 5.83
C GLY A 145 2.64 -9.94 6.42
N ALA A 146 2.72 -11.12 5.82
CA ALA A 146 2.05 -12.33 6.31
C ALA A 146 2.39 -12.68 7.78
N GLY A 147 3.64 -12.48 8.20
CA GLY A 147 4.08 -12.75 9.57
C GLY A 147 3.43 -11.83 10.62
N TRP A 148 3.14 -10.58 10.27
CA TRP A 148 2.42 -9.68 11.18
C TRP A 148 0.94 -10.07 11.28
N LEU A 149 0.29 -10.40 10.16
CA LEU A 149 -1.10 -10.89 10.13
C LEU A 149 -1.28 -12.08 11.07
N ALA A 150 -0.39 -13.08 10.99
CA ALA A 150 -0.43 -14.26 11.84
C ALA A 150 -0.31 -13.91 13.33
N ARG A 151 0.63 -13.03 13.71
CA ARG A 151 0.79 -12.58 15.11
C ARG A 151 -0.42 -11.83 15.65
N GLN A 152 -1.14 -11.11 14.80
CA GLN A 152 -2.36 -10.39 15.18
C GLN A 152 -3.62 -11.25 15.07
N GLY A 153 -3.50 -12.53 14.70
CA GLY A 153 -4.66 -13.41 14.49
C GLY A 153 -5.55 -12.98 13.32
N ARG A 154 -5.00 -12.25 12.35
CA ARG A 154 -5.72 -11.84 11.14
C ARG A 154 -5.71 -12.98 10.11
N HIS A 155 -6.68 -12.94 9.20
CA HIS A 155 -6.83 -13.97 8.18
C HIS A 155 -5.60 -14.01 7.24
N PRO A 156 -4.99 -15.18 6.96
CA PRO A 156 -3.77 -15.27 6.18
C PRO A 156 -3.93 -14.81 4.72
N LYS A 157 -5.13 -14.97 4.13
CA LYS A 157 -5.44 -14.45 2.78
C LYS A 157 -5.53 -12.93 2.68
N LEU A 158 -5.36 -12.18 3.78
CA LEU A 158 -5.22 -10.72 3.72
C LEU A 158 -3.84 -10.29 3.21
N HIS A 159 -2.86 -11.19 3.13
CA HIS A 159 -1.54 -10.86 2.61
C HIS A 159 -1.64 -10.32 1.18
N ARG A 160 -1.01 -9.16 0.96
CA ARG A 160 -1.02 -8.37 -0.28
C ARG A 160 -2.40 -7.93 -0.75
N CYS A 161 -3.33 -7.75 0.19
CA CYS A 161 -4.66 -7.20 -0.05
C CYS A 161 -4.80 -5.82 0.61
N VAL A 162 -5.81 -5.07 0.17
CA VAL A 162 -6.31 -3.88 0.88
C VAL A 162 -7.46 -4.29 1.80
N GLU A 163 -7.51 -3.76 3.01
CA GLU A 163 -8.57 -4.01 3.98
C GLU A 163 -9.14 -2.71 4.53
N PHE A 164 -10.47 -2.59 4.53
CA PHE A 164 -11.20 -1.52 5.18
C PHE A 164 -11.99 -2.08 6.36
N THR A 165 -11.64 -1.59 7.56
CA THR A 165 -12.29 -1.93 8.83
C THR A 165 -13.13 -0.79 9.40
N ASN A 166 -13.20 0.31 8.66
CA ASN A 166 -13.91 1.55 8.97
C ASN A 166 -15.29 1.62 8.31
N ILE A 167 -15.91 0.50 7.95
CA ILE A 167 -17.16 0.46 7.15
C ILE A 167 -18.27 1.37 7.68
N PRO A 168 -18.58 1.42 9.00
CA PRO A 168 -19.62 2.34 9.50
C PRO A 168 -19.23 3.83 9.46
N GLN A 169 -17.96 4.16 9.18
CA GLN A 169 -17.44 5.51 9.00
C GLN A 169 -16.91 5.76 7.58
N PHE A 170 -17.02 4.81 6.66
CA PHE A 170 -16.32 4.82 5.37
C PHE A 170 -16.60 6.10 4.57
N GLN A 171 -17.86 6.54 4.55
CA GLN A 171 -18.23 7.81 3.91
C GLN A 171 -17.46 9.01 4.47
N ARG A 172 -17.39 9.15 5.79
CA ARG A 172 -16.65 10.25 6.42
C ARG A 172 -15.16 10.18 6.11
N GLU A 173 -14.60 8.97 6.00
CA GLU A 173 -13.20 8.79 5.62
C GLU A 173 -12.94 9.12 4.16
N VAL A 174 -13.84 8.78 3.23
CA VAL A 174 -13.76 9.20 1.82
C VAL A 174 -13.94 10.72 1.67
N GLU A 175 -14.83 11.34 2.45
CA GLU A 175 -14.97 12.80 2.47
C GLU A 175 -13.69 13.50 2.99
N ARG A 176 -13.01 12.89 3.96
CA ARG A 176 -11.75 13.38 4.52
C ARG A 176 -10.57 13.16 3.57
N MET A 177 -10.49 11.97 2.96
CA MET A 177 -9.45 11.53 2.02
C MET A 177 -10.11 11.18 0.67
N PRO A 178 -10.29 12.17 -0.24
CA PRO A 178 -11.06 12.02 -1.48
C PRO A 178 -10.55 10.93 -2.42
N VAL A 179 -9.31 10.49 -2.28
CA VAL A 179 -8.71 9.41 -3.06
C VAL A 179 -8.13 8.31 -2.16
N LEU A 180 -8.80 8.01 -1.05
CA LEU A 180 -8.44 6.97 -0.08
C LEU A 180 -8.05 5.64 -0.73
N VAL A 181 -8.76 5.20 -1.77
CA VAL A 181 -8.43 3.91 -2.42
C VAL A 181 -7.16 4.01 -3.27
N ILE A 182 -6.84 5.18 -3.84
CA ILE A 182 -5.55 5.41 -4.51
C ILE A 182 -4.41 5.31 -3.48
N HIS A 183 -4.58 5.83 -2.25
CA HIS A 183 -3.58 5.68 -1.19
C HIS A 183 -3.22 4.21 -0.94
N GLU A 184 -4.24 3.38 -0.68
CA GLU A 184 -4.01 1.96 -0.38
C GLU A 184 -3.48 1.19 -1.60
N LEU A 185 -3.94 1.52 -2.81
CA LEU A 185 -3.41 0.93 -4.04
C LEU A 185 -2.00 1.44 -4.38
N ALA A 186 -1.59 2.62 -3.93
CA ALA A 186 -0.22 3.09 -4.05
C ALA A 186 0.73 2.28 -3.17
N HIS A 187 0.31 1.88 -1.96
CA HIS A 187 1.05 0.88 -1.18
C HIS A 187 1.16 -0.46 -1.91
N ALA A 188 0.06 -0.92 -2.52
CA ALA A 188 0.06 -2.15 -3.30
C ALA A 188 1.01 -2.06 -4.51
N TYR A 189 1.02 -0.94 -5.24
CA TYR A 189 1.92 -0.71 -6.37
C TYR A 189 3.38 -0.66 -5.94
N HIS A 190 3.67 0.05 -4.85
CA HIS A 190 5.01 0.13 -4.29
C HIS A 190 5.52 -1.24 -3.83
N ASP A 191 4.68 -2.10 -3.24
CA ASP A 191 5.10 -3.47 -2.86
C ASP A 191 5.21 -4.43 -4.05
N GLN A 192 4.22 -4.42 -4.95
CA GLN A 192 4.03 -5.50 -5.94
C GLN A 192 4.65 -5.20 -7.30
N VAL A 193 4.96 -3.94 -7.60
CA VAL A 193 5.53 -3.51 -8.88
C VAL A 193 6.91 -2.89 -8.67
N LEU A 194 7.03 -1.93 -7.76
CA LEU A 194 8.29 -1.19 -7.57
C LEU A 194 9.26 -1.87 -6.60
N GLY A 195 8.74 -2.66 -5.66
CA GLY A 195 9.47 -3.14 -4.48
C GLY A 195 9.61 -2.07 -3.40
N PHE A 196 9.28 -2.42 -2.15
CA PHE A 196 9.42 -1.50 -0.99
C PHE A 196 10.86 -1.08 -0.67
N ASP A 197 11.86 -1.69 -1.30
CA ASP A 197 13.26 -1.33 -1.21
C ASP A 197 13.73 -0.40 -2.34
N ASN A 198 12.79 0.15 -3.13
CA ASN A 198 13.08 1.11 -4.20
C ASN A 198 13.96 2.27 -3.72
N ALA A 199 15.21 2.28 -4.18
CA ALA A 199 16.24 3.19 -3.72
C ALA A 199 15.94 4.66 -4.08
N GLU A 200 15.23 4.91 -5.18
CA GLU A 200 14.89 6.27 -5.62
C GLU A 200 13.84 6.90 -4.70
N ILE A 201 12.78 6.16 -4.36
CA ILE A 201 11.75 6.59 -3.41
C ILE A 201 12.39 6.87 -2.05
N ARG A 202 13.20 5.93 -1.53
CA ARG A 202 13.87 6.10 -0.25
C ARG A 202 14.81 7.31 -0.22
N ALA A 203 15.57 7.52 -1.29
CA ALA A 203 16.46 8.68 -1.40
C ALA A 203 15.67 10.01 -1.44
N ARG A 204 14.52 10.05 -2.12
CA ARG A 204 13.63 11.23 -2.11
C ARG A 204 13.05 11.48 -0.73
N TYR A 205 12.51 10.45 -0.09
CA TYR A 205 11.99 10.54 1.28
C TYR A 205 13.02 11.10 2.25
N ASP A 206 14.25 10.59 2.21
CA ASP A 206 15.33 11.04 3.08
C ASP A 206 15.68 12.53 2.88
N VAL A 207 15.65 13.02 1.63
CA VAL A 207 15.84 14.44 1.32
C VAL A 207 14.66 15.27 1.82
N ALA A 208 13.43 14.86 1.54
CA ALA A 208 12.21 15.53 1.98
C ALA A 208 12.17 15.65 3.52
N LYS A 209 12.46 14.55 4.22
CA LYS A 209 12.51 14.51 5.69
C LYS A 209 13.58 15.43 6.27
N ARG A 210 14.79 15.45 5.70
CA ARG A 210 15.86 16.36 6.15
C ARG A 210 15.56 17.82 5.87
N SER A 211 14.78 18.12 4.85
CA SER A 211 14.45 19.50 4.48
C SER A 211 13.53 20.20 5.47
N GLY A 212 12.78 19.45 6.29
CA GLY A 212 11.77 19.98 7.21
C GLY A 212 10.54 20.60 6.53
N ARG A 213 10.46 20.58 5.19
CA ARG A 213 9.39 21.23 4.42
C ARG A 213 7.99 20.63 4.68
N TYR A 214 7.96 19.38 5.15
CA TYR A 214 6.74 18.64 5.51
C TYR A 214 6.46 18.62 7.02
N ASP A 215 7.25 19.28 7.87
CA ASP A 215 7.10 19.21 9.34
C ASP A 215 5.91 20.03 9.88
N ALA A 216 5.46 21.03 9.12
CA ALA A 216 4.33 21.88 9.46
C ALA A 216 3.57 22.30 8.19
N VAL A 217 2.65 21.46 7.75
CA VAL A 217 1.83 21.67 6.55
C VAL A 217 0.36 21.82 6.92
N ARG A 218 -0.39 22.53 6.09
CA ARG A 218 -1.85 22.64 6.26
C ARG A 218 -2.50 21.29 5.98
N ARG A 219 -3.51 20.93 6.77
CA ARG A 219 -4.41 19.80 6.50
C ARG A 219 -5.79 20.31 6.11
N GLY A 220 -6.59 19.50 5.41
CA GLY A 220 -7.94 19.84 4.95
C GLY A 220 -8.92 20.29 6.06
N ASN A 221 -8.61 19.99 7.33
CA ASN A 221 -9.38 20.47 8.49
C ASN A 221 -8.96 21.88 8.99
N GLY A 222 -8.07 22.57 8.26
CA GLY A 222 -7.58 23.91 8.59
C GLY A 222 -6.44 23.95 9.62
N LYS A 223 -6.05 22.82 10.20
CA LYS A 223 -4.91 22.76 11.14
C LYS A 223 -3.59 22.71 10.39
N THR A 224 -2.51 23.07 11.09
CA THR A 224 -1.13 22.83 10.65
C THR A 224 -0.54 21.72 11.50
N GLU A 225 -0.02 20.69 10.85
CA GLU A 225 0.58 19.52 11.49
C GLU A 225 1.66 18.91 10.59
N LYS A 226 2.42 17.96 11.14
CA LYS A 226 3.41 17.22 10.35
C LYS A 226 2.69 16.37 9.31
N ALA A 227 3.12 16.44 8.05
CA ALA A 227 2.53 15.67 6.97
C ALA A 227 2.62 14.17 7.27
N TYR A 228 1.55 13.43 7.00
CA TYR A 228 1.53 11.98 7.23
C TYR A 228 2.59 11.25 6.38
N ALA A 229 2.86 11.79 5.19
CA ALA A 229 3.96 11.44 4.30
C ALA A 229 5.33 11.30 5.01
N MET A 230 5.57 11.98 6.13
CA MET A 230 6.86 11.91 6.84
C MET A 230 7.01 10.72 7.79
N THR A 231 6.00 9.85 7.90
CA THR A 231 6.03 8.66 8.75
C THR A 231 7.10 7.66 8.29
N ASN A 232 7.10 7.30 7.01
CA ASN A 232 8.11 6.49 6.34
C ASN A 232 8.06 6.74 4.81
N ASP A 233 8.96 6.10 4.07
CA ASP A 233 9.07 6.21 2.61
C ASP A 233 7.86 5.64 1.85
N ARG A 234 7.15 4.66 2.42
CA ARG A 234 5.92 4.09 1.83
C ARG A 234 4.76 5.07 1.91
N GLU A 235 4.60 5.72 3.07
CA GLU A 235 3.61 6.78 3.29
C GLU A 235 3.93 8.01 2.45
N TYR A 236 5.20 8.37 2.33
CA TYR A 236 5.65 9.43 1.43
C TYR A 236 5.25 9.15 -0.01
N PHE A 237 5.47 7.93 -0.50
CA PHE A 237 5.03 7.55 -1.85
C PHE A 237 3.51 7.60 -2.01
N ALA A 238 2.73 7.06 -1.07
CA ALA A 238 1.27 7.03 -1.15
C ALA A 238 0.67 8.44 -1.12
N GLU A 239 1.03 9.24 -0.12
CA GLU A 239 0.52 10.61 0.07
C GLU A 239 0.88 11.55 -1.08
N THR A 240 2.10 11.43 -1.63
CA THR A 240 2.49 12.24 -2.78
C THR A 240 1.85 11.75 -4.07
N SER A 241 1.51 10.45 -4.18
CA SER A 241 0.70 9.91 -5.27
C SER A 241 -0.75 10.44 -5.21
N GLU A 242 -1.34 10.59 -4.01
CA GLU A 242 -2.64 11.24 -3.86
C GLU A 242 -2.64 12.67 -4.41
N ALA A 243 -1.64 13.47 -4.04
CA ALA A 243 -1.49 14.83 -4.54
C ALA A 243 -1.25 14.87 -6.06
N PHE A 244 -0.47 13.92 -6.58
CA PHE A 244 -0.11 13.89 -8.00
C PHE A 244 -1.28 13.53 -8.93
N PHE A 245 -2.12 12.57 -8.53
CA PHE A 245 -3.24 12.10 -9.36
C PHE A 245 -4.58 12.75 -9.01
N GLY A 246 -4.81 13.04 -7.73
CA GLY A 246 -6.10 13.51 -7.23
C GLY A 246 -5.94 14.63 -6.20
N ARG A 247 -6.54 14.44 -5.02
CA ARG A 247 -6.47 15.42 -3.93
C ARG A 247 -6.12 14.77 -2.60
N ASN A 248 -4.95 15.14 -2.06
CA ASN A 248 -4.51 14.75 -0.73
C ASN A 248 -5.26 15.55 0.37
N ASP A 249 -5.35 15.00 1.59
CA ASP A 249 -5.85 15.71 2.78
C ASP A 249 -4.77 16.51 3.51
N PHE A 250 -3.48 16.31 3.21
CA PHE A 250 -2.36 17.17 3.62
C PHE A 250 -1.79 17.98 2.45
N TYR A 251 -1.27 19.18 2.73
CA TYR A 251 -0.50 19.94 1.74
C TYR A 251 0.85 19.23 1.46
N PRO A 252 1.28 19.12 0.17
CA PRO A 252 0.62 19.60 -1.03
C PRO A 252 -0.67 18.84 -1.36
N PHE A 253 -1.77 19.56 -1.60
CA PHE A 253 -3.09 18.97 -1.78
C PHE A 253 -3.34 18.47 -3.20
N ASP A 254 -2.66 19.04 -4.18
CA ASP A 254 -2.81 18.70 -5.60
C ASP A 254 -1.46 18.75 -6.35
N ARG A 255 -1.50 18.40 -7.63
CA ARG A 255 -0.31 18.25 -8.45
C ARG A 255 0.46 19.55 -8.64
N SER A 256 -0.24 20.68 -8.79
CA SER A 256 0.40 21.99 -8.95
C SER A 256 1.16 22.36 -7.68
N GLU A 257 0.53 22.15 -6.52
CA GLU A 257 1.18 22.36 -5.23
C GLU A 257 2.35 21.38 -5.02
N LEU A 258 2.24 20.11 -5.44
CA LEU A 258 3.32 19.14 -5.36
C LEU A 258 4.49 19.51 -6.28
N GLU A 259 4.23 19.94 -7.51
CA GLU A 259 5.27 20.39 -8.45
C GLU A 259 6.00 21.64 -7.92
N ALA A 260 5.32 22.52 -7.20
CA ALA A 260 5.94 23.67 -6.53
C ALA A 260 6.69 23.27 -5.24
N HIS A 261 6.12 22.37 -4.44
CA HIS A 261 6.63 22.02 -3.12
C HIS A 261 7.75 20.97 -3.16
N ASP A 262 7.63 19.98 -4.01
CA ASP A 262 8.59 18.90 -4.22
C ASP A 262 8.67 18.50 -5.70
N PRO A 263 9.23 19.37 -6.57
CA PRO A 263 9.29 19.15 -8.02
C PRO A 263 10.01 17.86 -8.39
N ARG A 264 10.97 17.42 -7.57
CA ARG A 264 11.75 16.21 -7.83
C ARG A 264 10.95 14.96 -7.51
N MET A 265 10.10 14.99 -6.49
CA MET A 265 9.16 13.89 -6.24
C MET A 265 8.07 13.84 -7.32
N ALA A 266 7.53 14.99 -7.75
CA ALA A 266 6.57 15.02 -8.86
C ALA A 266 7.15 14.43 -10.16
N ALA A 267 8.42 14.73 -10.46
CA ALA A 267 9.12 14.13 -11.60
C ALA A 267 9.33 12.62 -11.44
N LEU A 268 9.70 12.16 -10.24
CA LEU A 268 9.88 10.74 -9.96
C LEU A 268 8.55 9.97 -10.06
N LEU A 269 7.45 10.51 -9.53
CA LEU A 269 6.13 9.89 -9.64
C LEU A 269 5.71 9.69 -11.09
N ARG A 270 5.94 10.70 -11.95
CA ARG A 270 5.68 10.56 -13.38
C ARG A 270 6.45 9.38 -13.98
N GLN A 271 7.74 9.27 -13.69
CA GLN A 271 8.57 8.17 -14.19
C GLN A 271 8.11 6.80 -13.65
N LEU A 272 7.80 6.71 -12.36
CA LEU A 272 7.48 5.44 -11.72
C LEU A 272 6.09 4.92 -12.06
N TRP A 273 5.12 5.80 -12.33
CA TRP A 273 3.75 5.40 -12.66
C TRP A 273 3.50 5.26 -14.16
N ASP A 274 4.23 5.99 -15.01
CA ASP A 274 4.08 5.95 -16.47
C ASP A 274 4.82 4.75 -17.13
N ASP A 275 4.91 3.58 -16.46
CA ASP A 275 5.53 2.33 -16.95
C ASP A 275 5.63 2.31 -18.50
N HIS A 276 6.84 2.57 -19.03
CA HIS A 276 7.12 2.73 -20.48
C HIS A 276 6.75 1.49 -21.31
#